data_AF-A0A553R3M8-F1
#
_entry.id   AF-A0A553R3M8-F1
#
_cell.length_a   1.000
_cell.length_b   1.000
_cell.length_c   1.000
_cell.angle_alpha   90.00
_cell.angle_beta   90.00
_cell.angle_gamma   90.00
#
_symmetry.space_group_name_H-M   'P 1'
#
loop_
_entity.id
_entity.type
_entity.pdbx_description
1 polymer ?
#
loop_
_entity_poly.entity_id
_entity_poly.type
_entity_poly.pdbx_seq_one_letter_code
_entity_poly.pdbx_strand_id
1 'polypeptide(L)'
;MVAVRSNIWFTPVLSLKTSAPLRAEPKKKKKVDPRRDLVIKDRLKKRLKRMEKVVPELIPIEDFEPTAKGFDENRTRDLPELPFEESERRALLLKKWCQYKLKQHKKEMFNIKEVLDAQSQALEELKLESEELYKAALSPDMEIFPVTIQGPSYNPPIKNYEAPEGKYNDITKVYTQS
;
A
#
# COMPACT_ATOMS: atom_id res chain seq x y z
N MET A 1 -26.40 -23.97 -56.47
CA MET A 1 -24.99 -24.01 -56.01
C MET A 1 -24.98 -23.82 -54.51
N VAL A 2 -24.86 -24.92 -53.76
CA VAL A 2 -24.96 -24.91 -52.29
C VAL A 2 -23.61 -25.34 -51.74
N ALA A 3 -23.04 -24.48 -50.89
CA ALA A 3 -21.79 -24.70 -50.19
C ALA A 3 -21.96 -25.84 -49.18
N VAL A 4 -21.35 -26.99 -49.44
CA VAL A 4 -21.25 -28.08 -48.48
C VAL A 4 -20.17 -27.72 -47.48
N ARG A 5 -20.58 -27.40 -46.26
CA ARG A 5 -19.70 -27.20 -45.10
C ARG A 5 -18.95 -28.50 -44.83
N SER A 6 -17.64 -28.50 -45.01
CA SER A 6 -16.79 -29.63 -44.62
C SER A 6 -16.67 -29.67 -43.10
N ASN A 7 -17.34 -30.65 -42.49
CA ASN A 7 -17.22 -30.97 -41.07
C ASN A 7 -15.78 -31.42 -40.76
N ILE A 8 -15.13 -30.72 -39.83
CA ILE A 8 -13.75 -30.97 -39.35
C ILE A 8 -13.62 -32.28 -38.53
N TRP A 9 -14.72 -33.04 -38.41
CA TRP A 9 -14.78 -34.30 -37.64
C TRP A 9 -14.81 -35.56 -38.50
N PHE A 10 -14.62 -35.46 -39.82
CA PHE A 10 -14.37 -36.63 -40.65
C PHE A 10 -12.86 -36.84 -40.80
N THR A 11 -12.29 -37.68 -39.94
CA THR A 11 -11.01 -38.33 -40.23
C THR A 11 -11.23 -39.25 -41.43
N PRO A 12 -10.58 -39.02 -42.60
CA PRO A 12 -10.65 -40.00 -43.66
C PRO A 12 -10.05 -41.30 -43.13
N VAL A 13 -10.85 -42.37 -43.15
CA VAL A 13 -10.43 -43.72 -42.78
C VAL A 13 -9.15 -44.01 -43.54
N LEU A 14 -8.08 -44.19 -42.77
CA LEU A 14 -6.74 -44.49 -43.22
C LEU A 14 -6.81 -45.66 -44.20
N SER A 15 -6.38 -45.43 -45.45
CA SER A 15 -5.96 -46.55 -46.27
C SER A 15 -4.85 -47.27 -45.50
N LEU A 16 -5.06 -48.55 -45.22
CA LEU A 16 -4.06 -49.43 -44.63
C LEU A 16 -2.88 -49.50 -45.60
N LYS A 17 -1.92 -48.59 -45.44
CA LYS A 17 -0.63 -48.66 -46.10
C LYS A 17 0.16 -49.78 -45.42
N THR A 18 0.12 -50.97 -46.00
CA THR A 18 0.84 -52.17 -45.54
C THR A 18 2.34 -52.14 -45.85
N SER A 19 2.87 -51.05 -46.40
CA SER A 19 4.30 -50.87 -46.54
C SER A 19 4.94 -50.68 -45.16
N ALA A 20 5.91 -51.54 -44.83
CA ALA A 20 6.70 -51.40 -43.61
C ALA A 20 7.25 -49.97 -43.49
N PRO A 21 7.18 -49.32 -42.30
CA PRO A 21 7.83 -48.04 -42.10
C PRO A 21 9.33 -48.25 -42.32
N LEU A 22 9.85 -47.78 -43.45
CA LEU A 22 11.28 -47.65 -43.65
C LEU A 22 11.79 -46.80 -42.48
N ARG A 23 12.51 -47.45 -41.56
CA ARG A 23 13.19 -46.82 -40.43
C ARG A 23 14.29 -45.90 -40.98
N ALA A 24 13.90 -44.77 -41.55
CA ALA A 24 14.84 -43.69 -41.77
C ALA A 24 15.31 -43.22 -40.39
N GLU A 25 16.61 -43.06 -40.22
CA GLU A 25 17.18 -42.56 -38.98
C GLU A 25 16.47 -41.25 -38.58
N PRO A 26 16.08 -41.09 -37.30
CA PRO A 26 15.45 -39.86 -36.85
C PRO A 26 16.42 -38.69 -37.07
N LYS A 27 16.16 -37.88 -38.11
CA LYS A 27 16.96 -36.68 -38.37
C LYS A 27 16.83 -35.76 -37.15
N LYS A 28 17.97 -35.41 -36.55
CA LYS A 28 18.03 -34.50 -35.39
C LYS A 28 17.18 -33.27 -35.67
N LYS A 29 16.19 -32.98 -34.82
CA LYS A 29 15.41 -31.75 -34.91
C LYS A 29 16.40 -30.58 -34.85
N LYS A 30 16.40 -29.73 -35.88
CA LYS A 30 17.28 -28.56 -35.92
C LYS A 30 16.96 -27.67 -34.73
N LYS A 31 18.00 -27.24 -34.01
CA LYS A 31 17.87 -26.26 -32.93
C LYS A 31 17.15 -25.03 -33.48
N VAL A 32 16.20 -24.49 -32.72
CA VAL A 32 15.44 -23.30 -33.11
C VAL A 32 16.39 -22.19 -33.54
N ASP A 33 16.09 -21.56 -34.68
CA ASP A 33 16.95 -20.53 -35.24
C ASP A 33 17.14 -19.39 -34.22
N PRO A 34 18.38 -19.00 -33.88
CA PRO A 34 18.65 -17.92 -32.93
C PRO A 34 17.98 -16.59 -33.28
N ARG A 35 17.68 -16.38 -34.58
CA ARG A 35 16.96 -15.21 -35.09
C ARG A 35 15.53 -15.12 -34.57
N ARG A 36 14.85 -16.25 -34.34
CA ARG A 36 13.48 -16.27 -33.77
C ARG A 36 13.50 -15.79 -32.33
N ASP A 37 14.49 -16.21 -31.56
CA ASP A 37 14.66 -15.81 -30.16
C ASP A 37 14.97 -14.31 -30.03
N LEU A 38 15.80 -13.76 -30.93
CA LEU A 38 16.09 -12.32 -30.97
C LEU A 38 14.83 -11.48 -31.24
N VAL A 39 14.01 -11.89 -32.22
CA VAL A 39 12.75 -11.19 -32.53
C VAL A 39 11.76 -11.24 -31.36
N ILE A 40 11.68 -12.37 -30.65
CA ILE A 40 10.84 -12.50 -29.45
C ILE A 40 11.34 -11.55 -28.35
N LYS A 41 12.65 -11.51 -28.11
CA LYS A 41 13.27 -10.58 -27.13
C LYS A 41 12.99 -9.12 -27.48
N ASP A 42 13.10 -8.73 -28.74
CA ASP A 42 12.84 -7.35 -29.16
C ASP A 42 11.37 -6.95 -29.04
N ARG A 43 10.44 -7.89 -29.33
CA ARG A 43 9.00 -7.69 -29.09
C ARG A 43 8.71 -7.52 -27.60
N LEU A 44 9.31 -8.35 -26.74
CA LEU A 44 9.17 -8.25 -25.29
C LEU A 44 9.72 -6.93 -24.76
N LYS A 45 10.91 -6.51 -25.20
CA LYS A 45 11.49 -5.19 -24.84
C LYS A 45 10.57 -4.03 -25.24
N LYS A 46 9.98 -4.08 -26.43
CA LYS A 46 9.03 -3.06 -26.88
C LYS A 46 7.74 -3.06 -26.04
N ARG A 47 7.28 -4.23 -25.59
CA ARG A 47 6.11 -4.34 -24.70
C ARG A 47 6.42 -3.80 -23.31
N LEU A 48 7.57 -4.13 -22.73
CA LEU A 48 8.03 -3.58 -21.45
C LEU A 48 8.13 -2.06 -21.51
N LYS A 49 8.79 -1.50 -22.54
CA LYS A 49 8.85 -0.04 -22.75
C LYS A 49 7.49 0.63 -22.93
N ARG A 50 6.45 -0.11 -23.30
CA ARG A 50 5.08 0.43 -23.36
C ARG A 50 4.46 0.39 -21.96
N MET A 51 4.60 -0.72 -21.23
CA MET A 51 4.10 -0.85 -19.86
C MET A 51 4.78 0.13 -18.90
N GLU A 52 6.11 0.32 -19.00
CA GLU A 52 6.88 1.29 -18.21
C GLU A 52 6.45 2.75 -18.46
N LYS A 53 5.87 3.03 -19.64
CA LYS A 53 5.33 4.35 -19.96
C LYS A 53 3.93 4.56 -19.39
N VAL A 54 3.20 3.49 -19.07
CA VAL A 54 1.89 3.59 -18.41
C VAL A 54 2.16 3.97 -16.97
N VAL A 55 1.58 5.10 -16.52
CA VAL A 55 1.69 5.52 -15.13
C VAL A 55 0.93 4.50 -14.27
N PRO A 56 1.53 4.00 -13.17
CA PRO A 56 0.84 3.07 -12.29
C PRO A 56 -0.36 3.76 -11.63
N GLU A 57 -1.51 3.09 -11.65
CA GLU A 57 -2.70 3.52 -10.90
C GLU A 57 -2.45 3.28 -9.40
N LEU A 58 -2.86 4.24 -8.57
CA LEU A 58 -2.75 4.13 -7.12
C LEU A 58 -3.88 3.24 -6.60
N ILE A 59 -3.58 2.43 -5.57
CA ILE A 59 -4.59 1.65 -4.85
C ILE A 59 -5.56 2.65 -4.19
N PRO A 60 -6.88 2.52 -4.40
CA PRO A 60 -7.86 3.43 -3.81
C PRO A 60 -7.91 3.29 -2.29
N ILE A 61 -8.18 4.39 -1.60
CA ILE A 61 -8.33 4.43 -0.14
C ILE A 61 -9.82 4.24 0.17
N GLU A 62 -10.20 3.02 0.58
CA GLU A 62 -11.61 2.65 0.80
C GLU A 62 -12.33 3.57 1.79
N ASP A 63 -11.63 4.08 2.81
CA ASP A 63 -12.23 4.91 3.88
C ASP A 63 -12.57 6.34 3.42
N PHE A 64 -11.98 6.83 2.33
CA PHE A 64 -12.27 8.17 1.81
C PHE A 64 -13.56 8.22 1.00
N GLU A 65 -13.91 7.11 0.34
CA GLU A 65 -15.09 7.04 -0.52
C GLU A 65 -16.28 6.48 0.26
N PRO A 66 -17.41 7.20 0.31
CA PRO A 66 -18.60 6.67 0.95
C PRO A 66 -19.09 5.44 0.18
N THR A 67 -19.33 4.36 0.90
CA THR A 67 -19.92 3.16 0.30
C THR A 67 -21.33 3.45 -0.23
N ALA A 68 -21.78 2.71 -1.26
CA ALA A 68 -23.13 2.84 -1.81
C ALA A 68 -24.25 2.73 -0.76
N LYS A 69 -24.00 1.99 0.33
CA LYS A 69 -24.91 1.82 1.47
C LYS A 69 -25.12 3.10 2.30
N GLY A 70 -24.23 4.09 2.18
CA GLY A 70 -24.35 5.37 2.87
C GLY A 70 -25.33 6.34 2.22
N PHE A 71 -25.71 6.09 0.96
CA PHE A 71 -26.65 6.92 0.20
C PHE A 71 -28.10 6.44 0.29
N ASP A 72 -28.38 5.39 1.04
CA ASP A 72 -29.73 4.84 1.22
C ASP A 72 -30.56 5.74 2.15
N GLU A 73 -31.57 6.42 1.59
CA GLU A 73 -32.45 7.35 2.31
C GLU A 73 -33.19 6.68 3.47
N ASN A 74 -33.48 5.37 3.39
CA ASN A 74 -34.16 4.62 4.45
C ASN A 74 -33.32 4.51 5.73
N ARG A 75 -32.03 4.85 5.66
CA ARG A 75 -31.11 4.84 6.80
C ARG A 75 -30.90 6.23 7.41
N THR A 76 -31.52 7.26 6.85
CA THR A 76 -31.47 8.59 7.44
C THR A 76 -32.26 8.64 8.74
N ARG A 77 -31.78 9.45 9.68
CA ARG A 77 -32.44 9.73 10.96
C ARG A 77 -32.80 11.20 10.97
N ASP A 78 -34.03 11.52 11.30
CA ASP A 78 -34.48 12.89 11.42
C ASP A 78 -33.73 13.59 12.56
N LEU A 79 -33.28 14.81 12.30
CA LEU A 79 -32.57 15.62 13.27
C LEU A 79 -33.59 16.33 14.19
N PRO A 80 -33.51 16.15 15.52
CA PRO A 80 -34.37 16.88 16.42
C PRO A 80 -33.98 18.37 16.43
N GLU A 81 -34.97 19.25 16.54
CA GLU A 81 -34.74 20.67 16.77
C GLU A 81 -34.08 20.87 18.14
N LEU A 82 -32.99 21.64 18.17
CA LEU A 82 -32.26 21.90 19.40
C LEU A 82 -32.88 23.12 20.10
N PRO A 83 -33.20 23.04 21.41
CA PRO A 83 -33.64 24.20 22.17
C PRO A 83 -32.49 25.22 22.28
N PHE A 84 -32.85 26.49 22.45
CA PHE A 84 -31.89 27.59 22.54
C PHE A 84 -30.85 27.38 23.67
N GLU A 85 -31.29 26.88 24.82
CA GLU A 85 -30.40 26.60 25.95
C GLU A 85 -29.31 25.58 25.62
N GLU A 86 -29.64 24.54 24.84
CA GLU A 86 -28.66 23.55 24.41
C GLU A 86 -27.66 24.10 23.40
N SER A 87 -28.13 24.92 22.45
CA SER A 87 -27.25 25.51 21.45
C SER A 87 -26.28 26.51 22.10
N GLU A 88 -26.75 27.33 23.04
CA GLU A 88 -25.91 28.23 23.82
C GLU A 88 -24.91 27.46 24.69
N ARG A 89 -25.34 26.38 25.38
CA ARG A 89 -24.46 25.51 26.16
C ARG A 89 -23.33 24.95 25.32
N ARG A 90 -23.63 24.46 24.10
CA ARG A 90 -22.63 23.93 23.16
C ARG A 90 -21.66 25.03 22.70
N ALA A 91 -22.16 26.21 22.36
CA ALA A 91 -21.34 27.34 21.94
C ALA A 91 -20.36 27.78 23.05
N LEU A 92 -20.84 27.89 24.29
CA LEU A 92 -20.00 28.21 25.46
C LEU A 92 -18.95 27.14 25.73
N LEU A 93 -19.30 25.85 25.60
CA LEU A 93 -18.37 24.75 25.75
C LEU A 93 -17.26 24.80 24.69
N LEU A 94 -17.62 25.03 23.43
CA LEU A 94 -16.65 25.17 22.33
C LEU A 94 -15.71 26.35 22.57
N LYS A 95 -16.22 27.49 23.03
CA LYS A 95 -15.38 28.65 23.38
C LYS A 95 -14.36 28.29 24.47
N LYS A 96 -14.79 27.61 25.52
CA LYS A 96 -13.89 27.13 26.60
C LYS A 96 -12.87 26.12 26.08
N TRP A 97 -13.30 25.21 25.20
CA TRP A 97 -12.43 24.22 24.57
C TRP A 97 -11.34 24.86 23.70
N CYS A 98 -11.70 25.84 22.89
CA CYS A 98 -10.74 26.60 22.07
C CYS A 98 -9.69 27.30 22.95
N GLN A 99 -10.12 27.94 24.05
CA GLN A 99 -9.19 28.56 25.00
C GLN A 99 -8.26 27.54 25.66
N TYR A 100 -8.80 26.37 26.05
CA TYR A 100 -8.02 25.29 26.64
C TYR A 100 -6.97 24.75 25.66
N LYS A 101 -7.37 24.46 24.41
CA LYS A 101 -6.46 23.97 23.38
C LYS A 101 -5.38 24.98 23.01
N LEU A 102 -5.72 26.27 22.99
CA LEU A 102 -4.72 27.33 22.80
C LEU A 102 -3.69 27.36 23.94
N LYS A 103 -4.12 27.16 25.20
CA LYS A 103 -3.19 27.07 26.34
C LYS A 103 -2.29 25.84 26.24
N GLN A 104 -2.82 24.67 25.86
CA GLN A 104 -2.02 23.46 25.62
C GLN A 104 -0.96 23.70 24.55
N HIS A 105 -1.37 24.21 23.39
CA HIS A 105 -0.45 24.49 22.29
C HIS A 105 0.65 25.50 22.67
N LYS A 106 0.30 26.59 23.38
CA LYS A 106 1.29 27.56 23.86
C LYS A 106 2.32 26.92 24.81
N LYS A 107 1.87 26.02 25.68
CA LYS A 107 2.76 25.29 26.60
C LYS A 107 3.67 24.32 25.85
N GLU A 108 3.14 23.56 24.89
CA GLU A 108 3.93 22.66 24.05
C GLU A 108 4.99 23.42 23.25
N MET A 109 4.60 24.53 22.61
CA MET A 109 5.54 25.39 21.88
C MET A 109 6.61 26.01 22.78
N PHE A 110 6.25 26.38 24.00
CA PHE A 110 7.22 26.87 24.98
C PHE A 110 8.22 25.78 25.35
N ASN A 111 7.75 24.58 25.70
CA ASN A 111 8.63 23.46 26.05
C ASN A 111 9.57 23.06 24.89
N ILE A 112 9.07 23.05 23.65
CA ILE A 112 9.91 22.75 22.47
C ILE A 112 11.01 23.80 22.32
N LYS A 113 10.69 25.08 22.51
CA LYS A 113 11.69 26.15 22.48
C LYS A 113 12.74 25.98 23.58
N GLU A 114 12.33 25.72 24.81
CA GLU A 114 13.26 25.49 25.91
C GLU A 114 14.20 24.30 25.63
N VAL A 115 13.68 23.20 25.09
CA VAL A 115 14.50 22.04 24.72
C VAL A 115 15.50 22.38 23.61
N LEU A 116 15.08 23.16 22.60
CA LEU A 116 15.97 23.60 21.52
C LEU A 116 17.04 24.60 22.00
N ASP A 117 16.67 25.54 22.87
CA ASP A 117 17.59 26.51 23.45
C ASP A 117 18.60 25.83 24.38
N ALA A 118 18.17 24.83 25.16
CA ALA A 118 19.08 24.02 25.97
C ALA A 118 20.01 23.17 25.11
N GLN A 119 19.51 22.59 24.01
CA GLN A 119 20.33 21.84 23.06
C GLN A 119 21.38 22.73 22.40
N SER A 120 21.03 23.94 21.98
CA SER A 120 21.96 24.87 21.33
C SER A 120 23.06 25.34 22.30
N GLN A 121 22.68 25.71 23.52
CA GLN A 121 23.64 26.07 24.58
C GLN A 121 24.62 24.93 24.88
N ALA A 122 24.10 23.70 25.05
CA ALA A 122 24.94 22.54 25.29
C ALA A 122 25.94 22.27 24.14
N LEU A 123 25.53 22.52 22.88
CA LEU A 123 26.43 22.38 21.73
C LEU A 123 27.48 23.50 21.64
N GLU A 124 27.13 24.72 22.04
CA GLU A 124 28.08 25.84 22.12
C GLU A 124 29.14 25.59 23.20
N GLU A 125 28.74 25.13 24.39
CA GLU A 125 29.65 24.75 25.46
C GLU A 125 30.55 23.58 25.05
N LEU A 126 29.98 22.52 24.45
CA LEU A 126 30.72 21.37 23.95
C LEU A 126 31.79 21.78 22.93
N LYS A 127 31.49 22.75 22.07
CA LYS A 127 32.43 23.27 21.07
C LYS A 127 33.61 24.01 21.70
N LEU A 128 33.39 24.73 22.81
CA LEU A 128 34.46 25.41 23.54
C LEU A 128 35.37 24.40 24.26
N GLU A 129 34.82 23.30 24.75
CA GLU A 129 35.58 22.24 25.43
C GLU A 129 36.33 21.31 24.46
N SER A 130 35.66 20.84 23.39
CA SER A 130 36.23 19.91 22.42
C SER A 130 35.56 19.97 21.05
N GLU A 131 36.32 20.39 20.04
CA GLU A 131 35.84 20.45 18.66
C GLU A 131 35.58 19.06 18.05
N GLU A 132 36.32 18.04 18.48
CA GLU A 132 36.17 16.66 17.99
C GLU A 132 34.82 16.06 18.41
N LEU A 133 34.45 16.22 19.67
CA LEU A 133 33.17 15.75 20.20
C LEU A 133 31.99 16.51 19.59
N TYR A 134 32.13 17.81 19.37
CA TYR A 134 31.13 18.62 18.67
C TYR A 134 30.85 18.09 17.26
N LYS A 135 31.90 17.77 16.49
CA LYS A 135 31.75 17.19 15.14
C LYS A 135 31.07 15.82 15.18
N ALA A 136 31.39 15.00 16.17
CA ALA A 136 30.74 13.71 16.37
C ALA A 136 29.25 13.85 16.71
N ALA A 137 28.89 14.77 17.62
CA ALA A 137 27.51 15.01 18.05
C ALA A 137 26.61 15.56 16.93
N LEU A 138 27.18 16.31 15.97
CA LEU A 138 26.45 16.78 14.79
C LEU A 138 26.18 15.69 13.75
N SER A 139 26.92 14.58 13.79
CA SER A 139 26.74 13.52 12.80
C SER A 139 25.37 12.84 12.99
N PRO A 140 24.59 12.66 11.91
CA PRO A 140 23.28 12.03 12.02
C PRO A 140 23.46 10.55 12.37
N ASP A 141 22.72 10.10 13.39
CA ASP A 141 22.68 8.69 13.74
C ASP A 141 21.76 7.93 12.77
N MET A 142 22.37 7.08 11.95
CA MET A 142 21.68 6.27 10.95
C MET A 142 20.96 5.06 11.58
N GLU A 143 21.26 4.71 12.84
CA GLU A 143 20.63 3.58 13.54
C GLU A 143 19.22 3.90 14.04
N ILE A 144 18.84 5.18 14.08
CA ILE A 144 17.51 5.62 14.51
C ILE A 144 16.42 5.03 13.59
N PHE A 145 16.68 4.85 12.30
CA PHE A 145 15.67 4.38 11.36
C PHE A 145 15.82 2.88 11.05
N PRO A 146 14.72 2.09 11.10
CA PRO A 146 13.32 2.48 11.27
C PRO A 146 12.84 2.57 12.74
N VAL A 147 12.26 3.71 13.13
CA VAL A 147 11.61 3.88 14.44
C VAL A 147 10.20 3.28 14.42
N THR A 148 9.87 2.44 15.40
CA THR A 148 8.49 1.98 15.65
C THR A 148 8.07 2.35 17.07
N ILE A 149 6.99 3.13 17.20
CA ILE A 149 6.43 3.56 18.48
C ILE A 149 4.96 3.16 18.52
N GLN A 150 4.58 2.37 19.51
CA GLN A 150 3.18 2.07 19.77
C GLN A 150 2.60 3.12 20.72
N GLY A 151 1.38 3.57 20.43
CA GLY A 151 0.66 4.49 21.32
C GLY A 151 0.33 3.85 22.67
N PRO A 152 0.03 4.66 23.70
CA PRO A 152 -0.38 4.13 25.00
C PRO A 152 -1.69 3.34 24.89
N SER A 153 -1.80 2.23 25.61
CA SER A 153 -3.06 1.49 25.75
C SER A 153 -3.94 2.12 26.83
N TYR A 154 -5.26 1.93 26.73
CA TYR A 154 -6.20 2.39 27.76
C TYR A 154 -5.95 1.69 29.11
N ASN A 155 -5.72 0.37 29.06
CA ASN A 155 -5.37 -0.46 30.21
C ASN A 155 -4.00 -1.13 29.98
N PRO A 156 -3.18 -1.33 31.02
CA PRO A 156 -1.95 -2.10 30.92
C PRO A 156 -2.26 -3.60 30.68
N PRO A 157 -1.30 -4.36 30.12
CA PRO A 157 -1.48 -5.80 29.88
C PRO A 157 -1.58 -6.58 31.19
N ILE A 158 -2.49 -7.55 31.22
CA ILE A 158 -2.65 -8.49 32.34
C ILE A 158 -1.60 -9.60 32.21
N LYS A 159 -0.88 -9.89 33.29
CA LYS A 159 0.11 -10.98 33.32
C LYS A 159 -0.60 -12.34 33.18
N ASN A 160 -0.06 -13.21 32.33
CA ASN A 160 -0.56 -14.57 32.09
C ASN A 160 -2.01 -14.63 31.57
N TYR A 161 -2.44 -13.63 30.80
CA TYR A 161 -3.72 -13.71 30.11
C TYR A 161 -3.64 -14.69 28.94
N GLU A 162 -4.45 -15.75 29.01
CA GLU A 162 -4.63 -16.71 27.92
C GLU A 162 -5.77 -16.24 27.01
N ALA A 163 -5.41 -15.77 25.81
CA ALA A 163 -6.39 -15.38 24.81
C ALA A 163 -7.06 -16.64 24.20
N PRO A 164 -8.36 -16.56 23.85
CA PRO A 164 -9.04 -17.66 23.19
C PRO A 164 -8.45 -17.94 21.80
N GLU A 165 -8.50 -19.19 21.37
CA GLU A 165 -8.04 -19.58 20.03
C GLU A 165 -8.92 -18.98 18.92
N GLY A 166 -8.29 -18.57 17.83
CA GLY A 166 -8.96 -18.00 16.67
C GLY A 166 -8.14 -18.13 15.39
N LYS A 167 -8.78 -17.97 14.23
CA LYS A 167 -8.12 -17.95 12.92
C LYS A 167 -8.18 -16.54 12.33
N TYR A 168 -7.03 -16.03 11.89
CA TYR A 168 -6.95 -14.79 11.13
C TYR A 168 -6.96 -15.11 9.64
N ASN A 169 -7.97 -14.59 8.92
CA ASN A 169 -8.05 -14.67 7.47
C ASN A 169 -7.93 -13.25 6.91
N ASP A 170 -6.90 -13.00 6.10
CA ASP A 170 -6.74 -11.73 5.41
C ASP A 170 -7.78 -11.62 4.28
N ILE A 171 -8.59 -10.57 4.34
CA ILE A 171 -9.66 -10.26 3.38
C ILE A 171 -9.40 -8.94 2.63
N THR A 172 -8.16 -8.43 2.67
CA THR A 172 -7.77 -7.23 1.95
C THR A 172 -8.00 -7.39 0.44
N LYS A 173 -8.63 -6.39 -0.18
CA LYS A 173 -8.91 -6.41 -1.62
C LYS A 173 -7.63 -6.16 -2.40
N VAL A 174 -7.32 -7.05 -3.33
CA VAL A 174 -6.18 -6.89 -4.25
C VAL A 174 -6.66 -6.13 -5.49
N TYR A 175 -6.07 -4.96 -5.74
CA TYR A 175 -6.34 -4.13 -6.90
C TYR A 175 -5.30 -4.40 -7.99
N THR A 176 -5.76 -4.82 -9.18
CA THR A 176 -4.89 -5.07 -10.33
C THR A 176 -5.06 -3.97 -11.37
N GLN A 177 -3.96 -3.38 -11.80
CA GLN A 177 -3.97 -2.40 -12.88
C GLN A 177 -4.29 -3.10 -14.22
N SER A 178 -5.24 -2.53 -14.96
CA SER A 178 -5.61 -2.97 -16.31
C SER A 178 -4.64 -2.52 -17.40
#